data_AF-A0A2D6G9Q9-F1
#
_entry.id   AF-A0A2D6G9Q9-F1
#
_cell.length_a   1.000
_cell.length_b   1.000
_cell.length_c   1.000
_cell.angle_alpha   90.00
_cell.angle_beta   90.00
_cell.angle_gamma   90.00
#
_symmetry.space_group_name_H-M   'P 1'
#
loop_
_entity.id
_entity.type
_entity.pdbx_description
1 polymer ?
#
loop_
_entity_poly.entity_id
_entity_poly.type
_entity_poly.pdbx_seq_one_letter_code
_entity_poly.pdbx_strand_id
1 'polypeptide(L)'
;MRFTRAIRWREDRHASSQAHRGIPIIAVGMLILAMSVLAGCSGGIPQPGDDAPSFELNGADGQPLALTTVRQANEAVVLVFYRGIF
;
A
#
# COMPACT_ATOMS: atom_id res chain seq x y z
N MET A 1 71.67 29.29 -29.21
CA MET A 1 70.38 29.30 -28.48
C MET A 1 69.92 27.85 -28.34
N ARG A 2 69.81 27.32 -27.11
CA ARG A 2 69.52 25.90 -26.82
C ARG A 2 68.07 25.77 -26.37
N PHE A 3 67.26 24.97 -27.09
CA PHE A 3 65.89 24.64 -26.72
C PHE A 3 65.89 23.50 -25.70
N THR A 4 65.54 23.79 -24.44
CA THR A 4 65.35 22.76 -23.41
C THR A 4 63.86 22.43 -23.29
N ARG A 5 63.53 21.21 -23.71
CA ARG A 5 62.20 20.59 -23.67
C ARG A 5 62.02 19.90 -22.31
N ALA A 6 60.97 20.25 -21.55
CA ALA A 6 60.42 19.39 -20.50
C ALA A 6 59.00 19.83 -20.13
N ILE A 7 58.00 19.43 -20.92
CA ILE A 7 56.59 19.48 -20.50
C ILE A 7 56.32 18.16 -19.80
N ARG A 8 56.43 18.15 -18.47
CA ARG A 8 56.01 17.03 -17.62
C ARG A 8 54.49 17.09 -17.51
N TRP A 9 53.81 16.29 -18.33
CA TRP A 9 52.36 16.11 -18.29
C TRP A 9 52.02 15.33 -17.02
N ARG A 10 51.45 16.01 -16.03
CA ARG A 10 50.92 15.40 -14.80
C ARG A 10 49.50 14.94 -15.11
N GLU A 11 49.36 13.63 -15.25
CA GLU A 11 48.09 12.95 -15.45
C GLU A 11 47.35 12.88 -14.11
N ASP A 12 46.52 13.88 -13.83
CA ASP A 12 45.63 13.88 -12.67
C ASP A 12 44.47 12.90 -12.92
N ARG A 13 44.73 11.59 -12.80
CA ARG A 13 43.69 10.58 -12.64
C ARG A 13 43.19 10.59 -11.19
N HIS A 14 42.47 11.64 -10.83
CA HIS A 14 41.66 11.65 -9.63
C HIS A 14 40.28 11.05 -9.92
N ALA A 15 40.19 9.76 -9.63
CA ALA A 15 39.09 9.15 -8.92
C ALA A 15 37.68 9.57 -9.37
N SER A 16 37.20 8.95 -10.45
CA SER A 16 35.78 8.61 -10.55
C SER A 16 35.46 7.56 -9.49
N SER A 17 35.38 7.96 -8.22
CA SER A 17 34.81 7.14 -7.17
C SER A 17 33.31 7.07 -7.46
N GLN A 18 32.92 5.95 -8.08
CA GLN A 18 31.55 5.52 -8.27
C GLN A 18 30.78 5.73 -6.96
N ALA A 19 29.95 6.77 -6.94
CA ALA A 19 28.91 6.90 -5.94
C ALA A 19 27.98 5.70 -6.13
N HIS A 20 28.19 4.64 -5.36
CA HIS A 20 27.20 3.60 -5.16
C HIS A 20 25.97 4.27 -4.53
N ARG A 21 25.09 4.81 -5.37
CA ARG A 21 23.71 5.15 -5.03
C ARG A 21 22.95 3.84 -4.85
N GLY A 22 23.30 3.10 -3.80
CA GLY A 22 22.44 2.05 -3.28
C GLY A 22 21.11 2.70 -2.97
N ILE A 23 20.02 2.12 -3.48
CA ILE A 23 18.68 2.52 -3.08
C ILE A 23 18.67 2.43 -1.55
N PRO A 24 18.42 3.54 -0.81
CA PRO A 24 18.47 3.49 0.63
C PRO A 24 17.44 2.45 1.08
N ILE A 25 17.85 1.53 1.95
CA ILE A 25 16.99 0.45 2.48
C ILE A 25 15.66 1.01 3.00
N ILE A 26 15.68 2.27 3.47
CA ILE A 26 14.52 3.06 3.88
C ILE A 26 13.49 3.21 2.74
N ALA A 27 13.92 3.49 1.51
CA ALA A 27 13.02 3.61 0.35
C ALA A 27 12.38 2.27 -0.03
N VAL A 28 13.12 1.16 0.08
CA VAL A 28 12.57 -0.19 -0.13
C VAL A 28 11.57 -0.53 0.98
N GLY A 29 11.88 -0.20 2.23
CA GLY A 29 10.97 -0.40 3.36
C GLY A 29 9.67 0.39 3.24
N MET A 30 9.74 1.66 2.81
CA MET A 30 8.54 2.47 2.57
C MET A 30 7.68 1.92 1.43
N LEU A 31 8.30 1.40 0.36
CA LEU A 31 7.57 0.78 -0.75
C LEU A 31 6.81 -0.48 -0.29
N ILE A 32 7.46 -1.35 0.50
CA ILE A 32 6.83 -2.55 1.05
C ILE A 32 5.66 -2.18 1.97
N LEU A 33 5.84 -1.19 2.85
CA LEU A 33 4.78 -0.70 3.72
C LEU A 33 3.59 -0.16 2.93
N ALA A 34 3.83 0.63 1.88
CA ALA A 34 2.79 1.17 1.02
C ALA A 34 1.99 0.07 0.30
N MET A 35 2.66 -0.98 -0.19
CA MET A 35 2.00 -2.11 -0.84
C MET A 35 1.16 -2.94 0.14
N SER A 36 1.62 -3.12 1.39
CA SER A 36 0.87 -3.83 2.43
C SER A 36 -0.42 -3.10 2.82
N VAL A 37 -0.38 -1.77 2.92
CA VAL A 37 -1.58 -0.96 3.20
C VAL A 37 -2.59 -1.06 2.05
N LEU A 38 -2.11 -1.09 0.80
CA LEU A 38 -2.97 -1.23 -0.37
C LEU A 38 -3.62 -2.63 -0.46
N ALA A 39 -2.89 -3.67 -0.09
CA ALA A 39 -3.39 -5.05 -0.11
C ALA A 39 -4.47 -5.32 0.96
N GLY A 40 -4.39 -4.64 2.11
CA GLY A 40 -5.28 -4.85 3.25
C GLY A 40 -6.73 -4.37 3.09
N CYS A 41 -7.06 -3.59 2.05
CA CYS A 41 -8.40 -3.05 1.84
C CYS A 41 -9.18 -3.72 0.69
N SER A 42 -8.69 -4.82 0.11
CA SER A 42 -9.30 -5.48 -1.06
C SER A 42 -10.41 -6.49 -0.72
N GLY A 43 -11.33 -6.12 0.18
CA GLY A 43 -12.58 -6.88 0.36
C GLY A 43 -13.41 -6.81 -0.92
N GLY A 44 -13.35 -7.84 -1.75
CA GLY A 44 -14.15 -7.93 -2.98
C GLY A 44 -15.65 -7.92 -2.69
N ILE A 45 -16.45 -7.50 -3.67
CA ILE A 45 -17.91 -7.62 -3.60
C ILE A 45 -18.23 -9.12 -3.69
N PRO A 46 -18.96 -9.71 -2.70
CA PRO A 46 -19.36 -11.12 -2.76
C PRO A 46 -20.22 -11.38 -4.00
N GLN A 47 -20.04 -12.54 -4.64
CA GLN A 47 -20.79 -12.92 -5.82
C GLN A 47 -22.09 -13.67 -5.44
N PRO A 48 -23.09 -13.73 -6.34
CA PRO A 48 -24.29 -14.53 -6.10
C PRO A 48 -23.94 -16.00 -5.84
N GLY A 49 -24.42 -16.53 -4.71
CA GLY A 49 -24.15 -17.91 -4.27
C GLY A 49 -23.02 -18.02 -3.25
N ASP A 50 -22.21 -16.98 -3.06
CA ASP A 50 -21.24 -16.92 -1.96
C ASP A 50 -21.96 -16.74 -0.62
N ASP A 51 -21.32 -17.20 0.45
CA ASP A 51 -21.73 -16.85 1.81
C ASP A 51 -21.64 -15.33 2.01
N ALA A 52 -22.73 -14.74 2.53
CA ALA A 52 -22.73 -13.32 2.87
C ALA A 52 -21.63 -13.00 3.91
N PRO A 53 -20.88 -11.90 3.74
CA PRO A 53 -19.85 -11.49 4.68
C PRO A 53 -20.45 -11.16 6.04
N SER A 54 -19.74 -11.51 7.11
CA SER A 54 -20.13 -11.17 8.47
C SER A 54 -20.23 -9.65 8.64
N PHE A 55 -21.29 -9.18 9.29
CA PHE A 55 -21.46 -7.79 9.67
C PHE A 55 -22.01 -7.68 11.09
N GLU A 56 -21.69 -6.57 11.74
CA GLU A 56 -22.28 -6.07 12.98
C GLU A 56 -22.54 -4.58 12.79
N LEU A 57 -23.82 -4.21 12.72
CA LEU A 57 -24.27 -2.83 12.48
C LEU A 57 -25.16 -2.40 13.64
N ASN A 58 -25.20 -1.10 13.92
CA ASN A 58 -26.22 -0.56 14.84
C ASN A 58 -27.50 -0.29 14.06
N GLY A 59 -28.60 -0.87 14.51
CA GLY A 59 -29.94 -0.59 14.01
C GLY A 59 -30.38 0.85 14.29
N ALA A 60 -31.44 1.28 13.61
CA ALA A 60 -32.02 2.61 13.83
C ALA A 60 -32.60 2.78 15.25
N ASP A 61 -32.95 1.67 15.90
CA ASP A 61 -33.38 1.59 17.30
C ASP A 61 -32.20 1.57 18.29
N GLY A 62 -30.96 1.64 17.80
CA GLY A 62 -29.74 1.56 18.60
C GLY A 62 -29.39 0.13 19.05
N GLN A 63 -30.15 -0.89 18.64
CA GLN A 63 -29.82 -2.28 18.96
C GLN A 63 -28.81 -2.84 17.95
N PRO A 64 -27.89 -3.72 18.38
CA PRO A 64 -26.95 -4.35 17.47
C PRO A 64 -27.67 -5.33 16.55
N LEU A 65 -27.41 -5.23 15.25
CA LEU A 65 -27.86 -6.14 14.21
C LEU A 65 -26.66 -6.88 13.62
N ALA A 66 -26.60 -8.18 13.88
CA ALA A 66 -25.55 -9.07 13.39
C ALA A 66 -26.10 -10.10 12.40
N LEU A 67 -25.27 -10.53 11.44
CA LEU A 67 -25.64 -11.57 10.47
C LEU A 67 -26.06 -12.87 11.18
N THR A 68 -25.45 -13.21 12.31
CA THR A 68 -25.77 -14.41 13.08
C THR A 68 -27.19 -14.39 13.62
N THR A 69 -27.65 -13.26 14.14
CA THR A 69 -29.01 -13.06 14.65
C THR A 69 -30.04 -13.24 13.53
N VAL A 70 -29.78 -12.63 12.37
CA VAL A 70 -30.63 -12.75 11.18
C VAL A 70 -30.71 -14.20 10.69
N ARG A 71 -29.55 -14.88 10.61
CA ARG A 71 -29.48 -16.30 10.21
C ARG A 71 -30.24 -17.20 11.17
N GLN A 72 -30.15 -16.96 12.49
CA GLN A 72 -30.89 -17.71 13.50
C GLN A 72 -32.42 -17.51 13.38
N ALA A 73 -32.85 -16.30 13.04
CA ALA A 73 -34.26 -15.99 12.79
C ALA A 73 -34.76 -16.51 11.43
N ASN A 74 -33.87 -17.03 10.56
CA ASN A 74 -34.15 -17.43 9.19
C ASN A 74 -34.82 -16.32 8.35
N GLU A 75 -34.33 -15.09 8.54
CA GLU A 75 -34.85 -13.91 7.85
C GLU A 75 -33.99 -13.53 6.65
N ALA A 76 -34.63 -12.98 5.61
CA ALA A 76 -33.94 -12.37 4.48
C ALA A 76 -33.57 -10.92 4.81
N VAL A 77 -32.36 -10.50 4.43
CA VAL A 77 -31.87 -9.14 4.66
C VAL A 77 -31.44 -8.48 3.36
N VAL A 78 -31.78 -7.20 3.22
CA VAL A 78 -31.36 -6.34 2.12
C VAL A 78 -30.47 -5.24 2.70
N LEU A 79 -29.19 -5.23 2.32
CA LEU A 79 -28.23 -4.20 2.72
C LEU A 79 -28.16 -3.13 1.62
N VAL A 80 -28.46 -1.88 1.98
CA VAL A 80 -28.38 -0.73 1.06
C VAL A 80 -27.33 0.25 1.58
N PHE A 81 -26.27 0.45 0.80
CA PHE A 81 -25.17 1.34 1.16
C PHE A 81 -25.39 2.74 0.58
N TYR A 82 -25.62 3.72 1.44
CA TYR A 82 -25.72 5.13 1.06
C TYR A 82 -24.44 5.87 1.44
N ARG A 83 -23.93 6.70 0.52
CA ARG A 83 -22.84 7.63 0.83
C ARG A 83 -23.44 8.92 1.40
N GLY A 84 -23.40 9.05 2.73
CA GLY A 84 -23.78 10.29 3.40
C GLY A 84 -22.80 11.42 3.09
N ILE A 85 -23.34 12.60 2.76
CA ILE A 85 -22.61 13.86 2.82
C ILE A 85 -23.21 14.56 4.04
N PHE A 86 -22.45 14.64 5.13
CA PHE A 86 -22.87 15.31 6.37
C PHE A 86 -22.05 16.59 6.54
#